data_AF-A0A4R1B6Y2-F1
#
_entry.id   AF-A0A4R1B6Y2-F1
#
_cell.length_a   1.000
_cell.length_b   1.000
_cell.length_c   1.000
_cell.angle_alpha   90.00
_cell.angle_beta   90.00
_cell.angle_gamma   90.00
#
_symmetry.space_group_name_H-M   'P 1'
#
loop_
_entity.id
_entity.type
_entity.pdbx_description
1 polymer ?
#
loop_
_entity_poly.entity_id
_entity_poly.type
_entity_poly.pdbx_seq_one_letter_code
_entity_poly.pdbx_strand_id
1 'polypeptide(L)'
;MSVPVHYDRSLLLSEKILYVLSVLKKESISELSAEIVELDGIAAEEEVAEMTRDIEQEIKKMCAEKIVEKLKEHRQKVRYVIVEPEE
;
A
#
# COMPACT_ATOMS: atom_id res chain seq x y z
N MET A 1 0.33 -8.33 -12.62
CA MET A 1 1.27 -7.65 -11.69
C MET A 1 1.70 -8.68 -10.67
N SER A 2 2.98 -8.76 -10.33
CA SER A 2 3.49 -9.75 -9.37
C SER A 2 3.90 -9.05 -8.08
N VAL A 3 3.67 -9.69 -6.93
CA VAL A 3 4.06 -9.16 -5.63
C VAL A 3 5.58 -9.29 -5.47
N PRO A 4 6.33 -8.22 -5.16
CA PRO A 4 7.77 -8.30 -4.91
C PRO A 4 8.07 -9.13 -3.66
N VAL A 5 9.16 -9.91 -3.70
CA VAL A 5 9.61 -10.74 -2.56
C VAL A 5 10.51 -9.94 -1.60
N HIS A 6 11.15 -8.89 -2.10
CA HIS A 6 12.05 -8.02 -1.34
C HIS A 6 11.71 -6.56 -1.60
N TYR A 7 11.87 -5.72 -0.58
CA TYR A 7 11.73 -4.28 -0.72
C TYR A 7 12.99 -3.68 -1.36
N ASP A 8 12.81 -2.88 -2.39
CA ASP A 8 13.83 -2.01 -2.96
C ASP A 8 13.26 -0.60 -3.12
N ARG A 9 14.08 0.43 -2.87
CA ARG A 9 13.66 1.82 -3.01
C ARG A 9 13.38 2.20 -4.47
N SER A 10 13.97 1.47 -5.42
CA SER A 10 13.72 1.63 -6.86
C SER A 10 12.40 1.02 -7.32
N LEU A 11 11.68 0.29 -6.46
CA LEU A 11 10.38 -0.25 -6.79
C LEU A 11 9.40 0.87 -7.14
N LEU A 12 8.47 0.56 -8.04
CA LEU A 12 7.33 1.44 -8.29
C LEU A 12 6.45 1.54 -7.04
N LEU A 13 5.71 2.63 -6.92
CA LEU A 13 4.82 2.82 -5.77
C LEU A 13 3.82 1.68 -5.59
N SER A 14 3.25 1.18 -6.69
CA SER A 14 2.35 0.01 -6.67
C SER A 14 3.04 -1.26 -6.18
N GLU A 15 4.30 -1.47 -6.56
CA GLU A 15 5.10 -2.62 -6.10
C GLU A 15 5.43 -2.49 -4.60
N LYS A 16 5.76 -1.28 -4.12
CA LYS A 16 5.94 -1.00 -2.69
C LYS A 16 4.67 -1.28 -1.89
N ILE A 17 3.52 -0.82 -2.37
CA ILE A 17 2.21 -1.08 -1.76
C ILE A 17 1.94 -2.60 -1.71
N LEU A 18 2.18 -3.32 -2.80
CA LEU A 18 2.00 -4.78 -2.85
C LEU A 18 2.94 -5.50 -1.88
N TYR A 19 4.21 -5.09 -1.81
CA TYR A 19 5.15 -5.66 -0.86
C TYR A 19 4.65 -5.50 0.57
N VAL A 20 4.31 -4.28 0.98
CA VAL A 20 3.86 -4.02 2.37
C VAL A 20 2.57 -4.77 2.67
N LEU A 21 1.59 -4.75 1.76
CA LEU A 21 0.37 -5.52 1.92
C LEU A 21 0.61 -7.03 2.00
N SER A 22 1.63 -7.56 1.33
CA SER A 22 1.97 -8.98 1.41
C SER A 22 2.58 -9.37 2.76
N VAL A 23 3.37 -8.48 3.35
CA VAL A 23 4.03 -8.70 4.65
C VAL A 23 3.02 -8.53 5.79
N LEU A 24 2.25 -7.44 5.77
CA LEU A 24 1.34 -7.06 6.86
C LEU A 24 -0.08 -7.63 6.68
N LYS A 25 -0.37 -8.20 5.50
CA LYS A 25 -1.62 -8.85 5.09
C LYS A 25 -2.85 -7.94 5.02
N LYS A 26 -2.96 -6.90 5.86
CA LYS A 26 -4.14 -6.01 5.90
C LYS A 26 -3.88 -4.63 6.54
N GLU A 27 -3.70 -3.59 5.74
CA GLU A 27 -3.31 -2.28 6.25
C GLU A 27 -4.23 -1.14 5.79
N SER A 28 -4.29 -0.06 6.57
CA SER A 28 -4.89 1.22 6.18
C SER A 28 -3.90 2.07 5.38
N ILE A 29 -4.38 3.10 4.68
CA ILE A 29 -3.50 4.04 3.95
C ILE A 29 -2.44 4.67 4.87
N SER A 30 -2.83 5.03 6.10
CA SER A 30 -1.89 5.62 7.06
C SER A 30 -0.79 4.65 7.47
N GLU A 31 -1.13 3.38 7.68
CA GLU A 31 -0.13 2.35 8.04
C GLU A 31 0.78 2.03 6.84
N LEU A 32 0.21 1.92 5.63
CA LEU A 32 0.99 1.73 4.41
C LEU A 32 1.97 2.88 4.16
N SER A 33 1.52 4.11 4.36
CA SER A 33 2.37 5.29 4.22
C SER A 33 3.50 5.28 5.23
N ALA A 34 3.20 5.03 6.51
CA ALA A 34 4.22 4.96 7.56
C ALA A 34 5.28 3.90 7.26
N GLU A 35 4.88 2.70 6.85
CA GLU A 35 5.81 1.61 6.54
C GLU A 35 6.67 1.94 5.31
N ILE A 36 6.07 2.45 4.22
CA ILE A 36 6.82 2.82 3.01
C ILE A 36 7.81 3.94 3.29
N VAL A 37 7.39 4.96 4.06
CA VAL A 37 8.24 6.09 4.49
C VAL A 37 9.42 5.60 5.33
N GLU A 38 9.19 4.69 6.28
CA GLU A 38 10.24 4.11 7.10
C GLU A 38 11.26 3.33 6.25
N LEU A 39 10.77 2.49 5.32
CA LEU A 39 11.62 1.71 4.41
C LEU A 39 12.40 2.58 3.40
N ASP A 40 11.76 3.63 2.87
CA ASP A 40 12.41 4.61 2.00
C ASP A 40 13.34 5.57 2.77
N GLY A 41 13.24 5.61 4.11
CA GLY A 41 14.04 6.47 4.97
C GLY A 41 13.69 7.96 4.82
N ILE A 42 12.43 8.26 4.51
CA ILE A 42 11.92 9.62 4.35
C ILE A 42 11.65 10.19 5.75
N ALA A 43 12.21 11.36 6.06
CA ALA A 43 12.07 12.01 7.36
C ALA A 43 11.38 13.39 7.30
N ALA A 44 11.19 13.94 6.10
CA ALA A 44 10.57 15.24 5.92
C ALA A 44 9.05 15.11 5.92
N GLU A 45 8.37 15.86 6.81
CA GLU A 45 6.90 15.80 6.96
C GLU A 45 6.14 16.14 5.67
N GLU A 46 6.67 17.06 4.86
CA GLU A 46 6.09 17.41 3.55
C GLU A 46 6.13 16.24 2.57
N GLU A 47 7.25 15.50 2.53
CA GLU A 47 7.40 14.30 1.69
C GLU A 47 6.51 13.16 2.18
N VAL A 48 6.30 13.03 3.50
CA VAL A 48 5.36 12.05 4.06
C VAL A 48 3.92 12.34 3.63
N ALA A 49 3.52 13.62 3.63
CA ALA A 49 2.19 14.01 3.21
C ALA A 49 1.96 13.77 1.70
N GLU A 50 2.96 14.07 0.87
CA GLU A 50 2.95 13.77 -0.56
C GLU A 50 2.86 12.27 -0.82
N MET A 51 3.72 11.47 -0.19
CA MET A 51 3.72 10.01 -0.29
C MET A 51 2.37 9.41 0.12
N THR A 52 1.78 9.90 1.21
CA THR A 52 0.46 9.43 1.67
C THR A 52 -0.63 9.66 0.61
N ARG A 53 -0.60 10.84 -0.03
CA ARG A 53 -1.56 11.19 -1.08
C ARG A 53 -1.36 10.34 -2.33
N ASP A 54 -0.11 10.08 -2.70
CA ASP A 54 0.21 9.24 -3.85
C ASP A 54 -0.20 7.79 -3.62
N ILE A 55 0.02 7.27 -2.41
CA ILE A 55 -0.44 5.93 -2.00
C ILE A 55 -1.96 5.83 -2.09
N GLU A 56 -2.70 6.84 -1.62
CA GLU A 56 -4.16 6.85 -1.71
C GLU A 56 -4.65 6.77 -3.17
N GLN A 57 -4.01 7.53 -4.07
CA GLN A 57 -4.37 7.52 -5.49
C GLN A 57 -4.03 6.18 -6.15
N GLU A 58 -2.84 5.64 -5.88
CA GLU A 58 -2.39 4.38 -6.47
C GLU A 58 -3.23 3.20 -5.95
N ILE A 59 -3.55 3.15 -4.65
CA ILE A 59 -4.46 2.14 -4.10
C ILE A 59 -5.83 2.21 -4.75
N LYS A 60 -6.38 3.41 -4.95
CA LYS A 60 -7.68 3.57 -5.60
C LYS A 60 -7.66 3.02 -7.03
N LYS A 61 -6.56 3.23 -7.76
CA LYS A 61 -6.35 2.65 -9.10
C LYS A 61 -6.22 1.13 -9.03
N MET A 62 -5.40 0.60 -8.12
CA MET A 62 -5.25 -0.84 -7.92
C MET A 62 -6.57 -1.54 -7.51
N CYS A 63 -7.43 -0.83 -6.77
CA CYS A 63 -8.79 -1.30 -6.47
C CYS A 63 -9.68 -1.37 -7.72
N ALA A 64 -9.59 -0.36 -8.60
CA ALA A 64 -10.31 -0.37 -9.87
C ALA A 64 -9.82 -1.50 -10.80
N GLU A 65 -8.54 -1.83 -10.73
CA GLU A 65 -7.90 -2.93 -11.48
C GLU A 65 -8.09 -4.31 -10.82
N LYS A 66 -8.79 -4.39 -9.68
CA LYS A 66 -9.01 -5.62 -8.89
C LYS A 66 -7.72 -6.32 -8.44
N ILE A 67 -6.64 -5.56 -8.25
CA ILE A 67 -5.38 -6.06 -7.71
C ILE A 67 -5.43 -6.04 -6.17
N VAL A 68 -6.11 -5.04 -5.62
CA VAL A 68 -6.29 -4.84 -4.17
C VAL A 68 -7.77 -4.69 -3.89
N GLU A 69 -8.25 -5.21 -2.76
CA GLU A 69 -9.63 -5.07 -2.33
C GLU A 69 -9.72 -4.22 -1.06
N LYS A 70 -10.77 -3.39 -1.02
CA LYS A 70 -11.10 -2.56 0.13
C LYS A 70 -11.98 -3.34 1.11
N LEU A 71 -11.39 -3.75 2.24
CA LEU A 71 -12.12 -4.32 3.37
C LEU A 71 -12.67 -3.20 4.26
N LYS A 72 -13.98 -3.22 4.52
CA LYS A 72 -14.60 -2.38 5.55
C LYS A 72 -14.62 -3.15 6.86
N GLU A 73 -13.87 -2.69 7.86
CA GLU A 73 -14.00 -3.17 9.24
C GLU A 73 -15.05 -2.35 10.01
N HIS A 74 -15.57 -2.92 11.10
CA HIS A 74 -16.49 -2.23 11.99
C HIS A 74 -15.90 -0.88 12.44
N ARG A 75 -16.73 0.17 12.45
CA ARG A 75 -16.38 1.54 12.94
C ARG A 75 -15.50 2.36 11.97
N GLN A 76 -15.86 2.40 10.68
CA GLN A 76 -15.28 3.26 9.63
C GLN A 76 -13.80 3.03 9.30
N LYS A 77 -13.14 2.03 9.87
CA LYS A 77 -11.77 1.67 9.48
C LYS A 77 -11.79 0.93 8.15
N VAL A 78 -11.05 1.48 7.21
CA VAL A 78 -10.84 0.88 5.89
C VAL A 78 -9.47 0.22 5.90
N ARG A 79 -9.43 -1.06 5.54
CA ARG A 79 -8.20 -1.80 5.27
C ARG A 79 -8.17 -2.23 3.81
N TYR A 80 -6.98 -2.50 3.33
CA TYR A 80 -6.73 -2.98 1.99
C TYR A 80 -6.01 -4.33 2.07
N VAL A 81 -6.35 -5.23 1.15
CA VAL A 81 -5.74 -6.56 1.03
C VAL A 81 -5.45 -6.87 -0.43
N ILE A 82 -4.42 -7.66 -0.70
CA ILE A 82 -4.14 -8.12 -2.06
C ILE A 82 -5.24 -9.11 -2.46
N VAL A 83 -5.77 -8.96 -3.67
CA VAL A 83 -6.65 -9.95 -4.26
C VAL A 83 -5.76 -11.11 -4.73
N GLU A 84 -5.70 -12.18 -3.95
CA GLU A 84 -5.10 -13.43 -4.42
C GLU A 84 -5.99 -13.96 -5.57
N PRO A 85 -5.42 -14.32 -6.73
CA PRO A 85 -6.20 -14.98 -7.76
C PRO A 85 -6.72 -16.31 -7.17
N GLU A 86 -8.04 -16.44 -7.03
CA GLU A 86 -8.67 -17.74 -6.77
C GLU A 86 -8.24 -18.69 -7.91
N GLU A 87 -7.55 -19.78 -7.54
CA GLU A 87 -7.17 -20.88 -8.45
C GLU A 87 -8.39 -21.59 -9.08
#